data_AF-A0A0K9PEX8-F1
#
_entry.id   AF-A0A0K9PEX8-F1
#
_cell.length_a   1.000
_cell.length_b   1.000
_cell.length_c   1.000
_cell.angle_alpha   90.00
_cell.angle_beta   90.00
_cell.angle_gamma   90.00
#
_symmetry.space_group_name_H-M   'P 1'
#
loop_
_entity.id
_entity.type
_entity.pdbx_description
1 polymer ?
#
loop_
_entity_poly.entity_id
_entity_poly.type
_entity_poly.pdbx_seq_one_letter_code
_entity_poly.pdbx_strand_id
1 'polypeptide(L)'
;MLFIDGQNKITCIPVVVAVISPFPPSDKVGIKSIQRVDEEILPMKAMKMGWVPYIPLDHRHNQVDRLKSEIFTLACTQRRSALRHLKIDRIKQYEYCLPYFYQPLQEDEDDDDTVISIMYPMEPPLVRDFDMELDEIEEYTDELIKDEILPEDQKEDFKAFVKARARERKIAQRKAKEARRKAREDMDTTTRAAFENIQFYKFYPARSPDTPDISAVKSPFINRYYGKAHVVM
;
A
#
# COMPACT_ATOMS: atom_id res chain seq x y z
N MET A 1 -16.28 3.28 -10.52
CA MET A 1 -17.23 3.00 -11.61
C MET A 1 -17.34 4.27 -12.44
N LEU A 2 -17.17 4.20 -13.75
CA LEU A 2 -17.30 5.34 -14.66
C LEU A 2 -18.48 5.11 -15.59
N PHE A 3 -19.18 6.19 -15.96
CA PHE A 3 -20.21 6.15 -16.97
C PHE A 3 -19.56 6.41 -18.35
N ILE A 4 -19.53 5.37 -19.20
CA ILE A 4 -18.88 5.40 -20.50
C ILE A 4 -19.84 4.79 -21.52
N ASP A 5 -20.14 5.51 -22.60
CA ASP A 5 -21.05 5.10 -23.68
C ASP A 5 -22.45 4.68 -23.21
N GLY A 6 -23.01 5.38 -22.22
CA GLY A 6 -24.35 5.05 -21.69
C GLY A 6 -24.38 3.90 -20.69
N GLN A 7 -23.22 3.36 -20.29
CA GLN A 7 -23.12 2.22 -19.36
C GLN A 7 -22.15 2.49 -18.22
N ASN A 8 -22.44 1.88 -17.06
CA ASN A 8 -21.52 1.84 -15.93
C ASN A 8 -20.43 0.79 -16.16
N LYS A 9 -19.18 1.22 -16.35
CA LYS A 9 -18.01 0.35 -16.56
C LYS A 9 -17.03 0.49 -15.39
N ILE A 10 -16.40 -0.62 -15.00
CA ILE A 10 -15.26 -0.63 -14.08
C ILE A 10 -14.00 -0.56 -14.94
N THR A 11 -13.20 0.49 -14.76
CA THR A 11 -11.93 0.68 -15.48
C THR A 11 -10.89 1.30 -14.56
N CYS A 12 -9.61 1.03 -14.83
CA CYS A 12 -8.50 1.66 -14.14
C CYS A 12 -8.27 3.07 -14.68
N ILE A 13 -8.10 4.04 -13.77
CA ILE A 13 -7.76 5.42 -14.13
C ILE A 13 -6.26 5.60 -13.85
N PRO A 14 -5.44 5.94 -14.85
CA PRO A 14 -4.02 6.15 -14.62
C PRO A 14 -3.83 7.44 -13.82
N VAL A 15 -3.23 7.31 -12.64
CA VAL A 15 -2.93 8.44 -11.76
C VAL A 15 -1.41 8.58 -11.66
N VAL A 16 -0.93 9.82 -11.69
CA VAL A 16 0.46 10.13 -11.36
C VAL A 16 0.52 10.72 -9.96
N VAL A 17 1.35 10.15 -9.11
CA VAL A 17 1.69 10.72 -7.80
C VAL A 17 3.07 11.36 -7.91
N ALA A 18 3.14 12.64 -7.58
CA ALA A 18 4.40 13.35 -7.44
C ALA A 18 4.64 13.72 -5.98
N VAL A 19 5.90 13.69 -5.58
CA VAL A 19 6.33 13.98 -4.22
C VAL A 19 7.37 15.09 -4.28
N ILE A 20 7.15 16.15 -3.49
CA ILE A 20 8.16 17.18 -3.27
C ILE A 20 8.91 16.84 -1.99
N SER A 21 10.21 16.58 -2.11
CA SER A 21 11.09 16.17 -1.02
C SER A 21 12.54 16.51 -1.37
N PRO A 22 13.41 16.87 -0.41
CA PRO A 22 14.83 17.11 -0.69
C PRO A 22 15.61 15.85 -1.08
N PHE A 23 15.05 14.66 -0.82
CA PHE A 23 15.60 13.36 -1.22
C PHE A 23 14.49 12.45 -1.76
N PRO A 24 14.81 11.45 -2.61
CA PRO A 24 13.79 10.53 -3.11
C PRO A 24 13.08 9.83 -1.94
N PRO A 25 11.75 9.61 -2.02
CA PRO A 25 11.03 8.85 -1.01
C PRO A 25 11.53 7.40 -0.93
N SER A 26 10.92 6.61 -0.03
CA SER A 26 11.28 5.20 0.15
C SER A 26 11.39 4.43 -1.18
N ASP A 27 12.42 3.59 -1.29
CA ASP A 27 12.73 2.76 -2.45
C ASP A 27 11.97 1.42 -2.42
N LYS A 28 10.87 1.36 -1.67
CA LYS A 28 10.05 0.16 -1.47
C LYS A 28 8.65 0.35 -2.04
N VAL A 29 8.03 -0.75 -2.40
CA VAL A 29 6.63 -0.83 -2.79
C VAL A 29 5.94 -1.88 -1.93
N GLY A 30 4.70 -1.58 -1.57
CA GLY A 30 3.80 -2.51 -0.94
C GLY A 30 2.90 -3.17 -1.99
N ILE A 31 2.72 -4.49 -1.88
CA ILE A 31 1.79 -5.26 -2.70
C ILE A 31 0.71 -5.82 -1.78
N LYS A 32 -0.46 -5.17 -1.79
CA LYS A 32 -1.65 -5.61 -1.03
C LYS A 32 -2.75 -6.02 -2.01
N SER A 33 -2.89 -7.34 -2.23
CA SER A 33 -4.01 -7.91 -2.99
C SER A 33 -5.19 -8.14 -2.06
N ILE A 34 -6.42 -8.03 -2.57
CA ILE A 34 -7.66 -8.37 -1.84
C ILE A 34 -7.63 -9.81 -1.28
N GLN A 35 -6.93 -10.71 -1.97
CA GLN A 35 -6.84 -12.13 -1.60
C GLN A 35 -5.71 -12.47 -0.62
N ARG A 36 -4.83 -11.50 -0.31
CA ARG A 36 -3.69 -11.74 0.60
C ARG A 36 -4.01 -11.14 1.96
N VAL A 37 -3.81 -11.95 3.00
CA VAL A 37 -3.91 -11.54 4.41
C VAL A 37 -2.86 -10.46 4.70
N ASP A 38 -1.62 -10.72 4.28
CA ASP A 38 -0.48 -9.87 4.59
C ASP A 38 -0.05 -9.03 3.39
N GLU A 39 0.41 -7.81 3.68
CA GLU A 39 1.07 -6.99 2.68
C GLU A 39 2.53 -7.39 2.50
N GLU A 40 2.93 -7.56 1.24
CA GLU A 40 4.32 -7.85 0.90
C GLU A 40 5.06 -6.54 0.56
N ILE A 41 6.08 -6.20 1.34
CA ILE A 41 6.95 -5.04 1.07
C ILE A 41 8.18 -5.49 0.29
N LEU A 42 8.32 -4.99 -0.94
CA LEU A 42 9.43 -5.34 -1.84
C LEU A 42 10.26 -4.11 -2.23
N PRO A 43 11.57 -4.28 -2.50
CA PRO A 43 12.36 -3.23 -3.14
C PRO A 43 11.80 -2.88 -4.53
N MET A 44 11.68 -1.59 -4.84
CA MET A 44 11.20 -1.09 -6.14
C MET A 44 11.94 -1.70 -7.32
N LYS A 45 13.25 -1.91 -7.19
CA LYS A 45 14.08 -2.56 -8.22
C LYS A 45 13.60 -3.96 -8.59
N ALA A 46 13.09 -4.73 -7.62
CA ALA A 46 12.53 -6.06 -7.86
C ALA A 46 11.26 -5.98 -8.71
N MET A 47 10.49 -4.89 -8.56
CA MET A 47 9.30 -4.56 -9.37
C MET A 47 9.61 -3.75 -10.62
N LYS A 48 10.90 -3.51 -10.95
CA LYS A 48 11.31 -2.59 -12.03
C LYS A 48 10.63 -1.22 -11.92
N MET A 49 10.36 -0.77 -10.70
CA MET A 49 9.86 0.56 -10.38
C MET A 49 11.01 1.43 -9.86
N GLY A 50 10.79 2.74 -9.82
CA GLY A 50 11.71 3.67 -9.18
C GLY A 50 11.19 5.11 -9.21
N TRP A 51 11.79 5.95 -8.38
CA TRP A 51 11.59 7.38 -8.43
C TRP A 51 12.37 8.00 -9.59
N VAL A 52 11.68 8.75 -10.42
CA VAL A 52 12.27 9.53 -11.50
C VAL A 52 12.14 11.01 -11.13
N PRO A 53 13.26 11.76 -11.08
CA PRO A 53 13.21 13.19 -10.81
C PRO A 53 12.50 13.91 -11.95
N TYR A 54 11.70 14.91 -11.63
CA TYR A 54 11.15 15.81 -12.64
C TYR A 54 12.29 16.61 -13.27
N ILE A 55 12.31 16.61 -14.61
CA ILE A 55 13.26 17.38 -15.41
C ILE A 55 12.46 18.49 -16.10
N PRO A 56 12.69 19.76 -15.73
CA PRO A 56 12.06 20.90 -16.39
C PRO A 56 12.32 20.87 -17.89
N LEU A 57 11.32 21.29 -18.69
CA LEU A 57 11.37 21.22 -20.15
C LEU A 57 12.63 21.87 -20.71
N ASP A 58 12.99 23.05 -20.19
CA ASP A 58 14.15 23.85 -20.62
C ASP A 58 15.50 23.19 -20.32
N HIS A 59 15.52 22.16 -19.47
CA HIS A 59 16.73 21.46 -19.03
C HIS A 59 16.82 20.02 -19.54
N ARG A 60 15.87 19.54 -20.36
CA ARG A 60 15.88 18.16 -20.89
C ARG A 60 17.04 17.85 -21.83
N HIS A 61 17.70 18.88 -22.36
CA HIS A 61 18.89 18.75 -23.21
C HIS A 61 20.21 18.74 -22.41
N ASN A 62 20.17 19.04 -21.11
CA ASN A 62 21.35 19.05 -20.24
C ASN A 62 21.64 17.65 -19.67
N GLN A 63 22.86 17.45 -19.14
CA GLN A 63 23.21 16.24 -18.40
C GLN A 63 22.28 16.08 -17.19
N VAL A 64 21.34 15.13 -17.31
CA VAL A 64 20.30 14.82 -16.32
C VAL A 64 20.89 14.56 -14.93
N ASP A 65 22.09 13.97 -14.89
CA ASP A 65 22.79 13.61 -13.65
C ASP A 65 23.20 14.81 -12.77
N ARG A 66 23.21 16.03 -13.32
CA ARG A 66 23.60 17.26 -12.59
C ARG A 66 22.39 18.07 -12.07
N LEU A 67 21.17 17.68 -12.44
CA LEU A 67 19.97 18.39 -12.01
C LEU A 67 19.60 17.97 -10.59
N LYS A 68 19.67 18.93 -9.66
CA LYS A 68 19.04 18.79 -8.34
C LYS A 68 17.55 19.05 -8.53
N SER A 69 16.75 17.98 -8.51
CA SER A 69 15.30 18.06 -8.51
C SER A 69 14.77 17.59 -7.17
N GLU A 70 13.85 18.35 -6.60
CA GLU A 70 13.14 18.00 -5.36
C GLU A 70 11.79 17.35 -5.67
N ILE A 71 11.44 17.20 -6.95
CA ILE A 71 10.16 16.63 -7.37
C ILE A 71 10.42 15.24 -7.93
N PHE A 72 9.78 14.23 -7.34
CA PHE A 72 9.92 12.84 -7.72
C PHE A 72 8.59 12.26 -8.17
N THR A 73 8.61 11.49 -9.25
CA THR A 73 7.43 10.74 -9.74
C THR A 73 7.75 9.26 -9.78
N LEU A 74 6.78 8.42 -9.42
CA LEU A 74 6.96 6.98 -9.49
C LEU A 74 6.83 6.52 -10.95
N ALA A 75 7.80 5.75 -11.44
CA ALA A 75 7.77 5.24 -12.81
C ALA A 75 8.17 3.76 -12.91
N CYS A 76 7.62 3.09 -13.92
CA CYS A 76 8.10 1.79 -14.36
C CYS A 76 9.32 1.96 -15.27
N THR A 77 10.44 1.35 -14.90
CA THR A 77 11.71 1.34 -15.64
C THR A 77 11.80 0.20 -16.66
N GLN A 78 10.78 -0.65 -16.74
CA GLN A 78 10.75 -1.76 -17.69
C GLN A 78 10.45 -1.27 -19.12
N ARG A 79 11.11 -1.87 -20.12
CA ARG A 79 10.86 -1.56 -21.53
C ARG A 79 9.43 -1.93 -21.92
N ARG A 80 8.77 -1.08 -22.73
CA ARG A 80 7.39 -1.29 -23.21
C ARG A 80 7.16 -2.65 -23.86
N SER A 81 8.12 -3.16 -24.62
CA SER A 81 8.02 -4.49 -25.26
C SER A 81 7.93 -5.63 -24.23
N ALA A 82 8.68 -5.54 -23.13
CA ALA A 82 8.65 -6.56 -22.08
C ALA A 82 7.34 -6.52 -21.28
N LEU A 83 6.70 -5.35 -21.15
CA LEU A 83 5.40 -5.23 -20.48
C LEU A 83 4.28 -6.01 -21.19
N ARG A 84 4.35 -6.16 -22.52
CA ARG A 84 3.35 -6.90 -23.33
C ARG A 84 3.36 -8.41 -23.11
N HIS A 85 4.44 -8.95 -22.56
CA HIS A 85 4.65 -10.39 -22.38
C HIS A 85 4.74 -10.78 -20.91
N LEU A 86 4.22 -9.93 -20.01
CA LEU A 86 4.16 -10.27 -18.58
C LEU A 86 3.17 -11.41 -18.35
N LYS A 87 3.57 -12.35 -17.47
CA LYS A 87 2.68 -13.39 -16.97
C LYS A 87 1.55 -12.75 -16.14
N ILE A 88 0.38 -13.39 -16.12
CA ILE A 88 -0.82 -12.88 -15.43
C ILE A 88 -0.52 -12.54 -13.96
N ASP A 89 0.17 -13.42 -13.23
CA ASP A 89 0.54 -13.18 -11.82
C ASP A 89 1.35 -11.90 -11.64
N ARG A 90 2.24 -11.62 -12.60
CA ARG A 90 3.07 -10.41 -12.56
C ARG A 90 2.28 -9.16 -12.91
N ILE A 91 1.32 -9.26 -13.82
CA ILE A 91 0.37 -8.18 -14.11
C ILE A 91 -0.43 -7.85 -12.85
N LYS A 92 -0.93 -8.87 -12.14
CA LYS A 92 -1.64 -8.70 -10.87
C LYS A 92 -0.78 -8.00 -9.81
N GLN A 93 0.50 -8.34 -9.70
CA GLN A 93 1.41 -7.62 -8.81
C GLN A 93 1.51 -6.12 -9.15
N TYR A 94 1.54 -5.74 -10.43
CA TYR A 94 1.55 -4.33 -10.84
C TYR A 94 0.22 -3.62 -10.58
N GLU A 95 -0.92 -4.31 -10.70
CA GLU A 95 -2.24 -3.75 -10.37
C GLU A 95 -2.34 -3.32 -8.89
N TYR A 96 -1.67 -4.04 -7.99
CA TYR A 96 -1.67 -3.78 -6.54
C TYR A 96 -0.36 -3.16 -6.02
N CYS A 97 0.55 -2.74 -6.92
CA CYS A 97 1.85 -2.17 -6.55
C CYS A 97 1.66 -0.71 -6.15
N LEU A 98 1.76 -0.43 -4.86
CA LEU A 98 1.64 0.91 -4.30
C LEU A 98 2.99 1.35 -3.75
N PRO A 99 3.39 2.64 -3.91
CA PRO A 99 4.59 3.12 -3.25
C PRO A 99 4.41 2.95 -1.75
N TYR A 100 5.43 2.37 -1.10
CA TYR A 100 5.51 2.29 0.34
C TYR A 100 6.17 3.58 0.82
N PHE A 101 5.64 4.21 1.86
CA PHE A 101 6.29 5.35 2.50
C PHE A 101 6.33 5.10 4.00
N TYR A 102 7.55 5.01 4.50
CA TYR A 102 7.75 4.96 5.94
C TYR A 102 7.85 6.39 6.44
N GLN A 103 6.77 6.89 7.05
CA GLN A 103 6.74 8.17 7.73
C GLN A 103 6.97 7.92 9.23
N PRO A 104 8.21 7.99 9.73
CA PRO A 104 8.49 7.73 11.13
C PRO A 104 7.80 8.73 12.06
N LEU A 105 7.53 9.97 11.61
CA LEU A 105 6.94 11.02 12.44
C LEU A 105 5.43 10.87 12.68
N GLN A 106 4.74 10.06 11.87
CA GLN A 106 3.32 9.77 12.04
C GLN A 106 3.16 8.41 12.74
N GLU A 107 2.08 8.27 13.51
CA GLU A 107 1.63 6.98 14.03
C GLU A 107 1.00 6.20 12.87
N ASP A 108 1.24 4.89 12.81
CA ASP A 108 0.57 4.04 11.82
C ASP A 108 -0.84 3.72 12.31
N GLU A 109 -1.86 3.76 11.45
CA GLU A 109 -3.18 3.25 11.84
C GLU A 109 -3.11 1.75 12.20
N ASP A 110 -2.20 1.00 11.57
CA ASP A 110 -1.96 -0.42 11.85
C ASP A 110 -1.26 -0.66 13.22
N ASP A 111 -0.71 0.37 13.87
CA ASP A 111 0.03 0.25 15.14
C ASP A 111 -0.89 -0.15 16.30
N ASP A 112 -2.14 0.30 16.25
CA ASP A 112 -3.18 0.07 17.27
C ASP A 112 -4.33 -0.81 16.74
N ASP A 113 -4.18 -1.35 15.54
CA ASP A 113 -5.12 -2.30 14.97
C ASP A 113 -5.15 -3.60 15.79
N THR A 114 -6.30 -3.86 16.40
CA THR A 114 -6.58 -5.03 17.25
C THR A 114 -7.10 -6.20 16.43
N VAL A 115 -7.56 -5.95 15.21
CA VAL A 115 -8.19 -6.96 14.37
C VAL A 115 -7.14 -7.66 13.53
N ILE A 116 -7.14 -9.00 13.57
CA ILE A 116 -6.32 -9.84 12.71
C ILE A 116 -7.20 -10.62 11.74
N SER A 117 -6.82 -10.62 10.46
CA SER A 117 -7.46 -11.48 9.49
C SER A 117 -6.82 -12.87 9.53
N ILE A 118 -7.60 -13.88 9.89
CA ILE A 118 -7.22 -15.27 10.07
C ILE A 118 -7.59 -16.03 8.80
N MET A 119 -6.59 -16.65 8.17
CA MET A 119 -6.78 -17.62 7.10
C MET A 119 -6.33 -19.00 7.58
N TYR A 120 -7.28 -19.79 8.07
CA TYR A 120 -7.04 -21.11 8.62
C TYR A 120 -7.07 -22.17 7.52
N PRO A 121 -6.04 -23.04 7.41
CA PRO A 121 -5.83 -23.92 6.27
C PRO A 121 -6.65 -25.21 6.37
N MET A 122 -7.97 -25.09 6.31
CA MET A 122 -8.90 -26.21 6.11
C MET A 122 -9.44 -26.22 4.67
N GLU A 123 -10.22 -27.23 4.28
CA GLU A 123 -10.83 -27.33 2.96
C GLU A 123 -12.37 -27.24 3.08
N PRO A 124 -13.01 -26.16 2.59
CA PRO A 124 -12.41 -24.94 2.02
C PRO A 124 -11.78 -24.03 3.09
N PRO A 125 -10.79 -23.17 2.76
CA PRO A 125 -10.11 -22.34 3.76
C PRO A 125 -11.05 -21.41 4.52
N LEU A 126 -10.91 -21.37 5.84
CA LEU A 126 -11.69 -20.47 6.68
C LEU A 126 -10.99 -19.12 6.76
N VAL A 127 -11.65 -18.07 6.25
CA VAL A 127 -11.18 -16.68 6.31
C VAL A 127 -12.11 -15.88 7.19
N ARG A 128 -11.60 -15.38 8.32
CA ARG A 128 -12.36 -14.58 9.29
C ARG A 128 -11.48 -13.57 10.01
N ASP A 129 -12.09 -12.49 10.46
CA ASP A 129 -11.42 -11.49 11.27
C ASP A 129 -11.64 -11.78 12.75
N PHE A 130 -10.62 -11.57 13.57
CA PHE A 130 -10.62 -11.78 15.01
C PHE A 130 -10.06 -10.54 15.71
N ASP A 131 -10.81 -9.95 16.61
CA ASP A 131 -10.41 -8.80 17.41
C ASP A 131 -9.70 -9.26 18.69
N MET A 132 -8.40 -8.97 18.80
CA MET A 132 -7.57 -9.38 19.93
C MET A 132 -7.95 -8.73 21.27
N GLU A 133 -8.75 -7.66 21.26
CA GLU A 133 -9.22 -6.97 22.46
C GLU A 133 -10.67 -7.29 22.79
N LEU A 134 -11.53 -7.43 21.77
CA LEU A 134 -12.97 -7.62 21.97
C LEU A 134 -13.39 -9.08 21.94
N ASP A 135 -12.71 -9.94 21.18
CA ASP A 135 -13.13 -11.34 21.01
C ASP A 135 -12.46 -12.25 22.04
N GLU A 136 -13.26 -13.05 22.74
CA GLU A 136 -12.76 -14.18 23.52
C GLU A 136 -12.59 -15.40 22.61
N ILE A 137 -11.36 -15.96 22.56
CA ILE A 137 -11.03 -17.08 21.66
C ILE A 137 -11.95 -18.28 21.83
N GLU A 138 -12.41 -18.56 23.06
CA GLU A 138 -13.33 -19.67 23.33
C GLU A 138 -14.70 -19.42 22.68
N GLU A 139 -15.33 -18.29 23.02
CA GLU A 139 -16.64 -17.88 22.51
C GLU A 139 -16.63 -17.77 20.99
N TYR A 140 -15.64 -17.08 20.43
CA TYR A 140 -15.45 -16.93 19.00
C TYR A 140 -15.33 -18.28 18.27
N THR A 141 -14.63 -19.26 18.86
CA THR A 141 -14.51 -20.60 18.25
C THR A 141 -15.81 -21.39 18.39
N ASP A 142 -16.50 -21.28 19.52
CA ASP A 142 -17.76 -21.97 19.76
C ASP A 142 -18.88 -21.49 18.84
N GLU A 143 -18.92 -20.19 18.53
CA GLU A 143 -19.84 -19.63 17.54
C GLU A 143 -19.58 -20.22 16.15
N LEU A 144 -18.31 -20.34 15.73
CA LEU A 144 -17.96 -20.94 14.44
C LEU A 144 -18.35 -22.43 14.34
N ILE A 145 -18.29 -23.17 15.44
CA ILE A 145 -18.74 -24.57 15.48
C ILE A 145 -20.27 -24.65 15.45
N LYS A 146 -20.94 -23.79 16.20
CA LYS A 146 -22.40 -23.71 16.24
C LYS A 146 -23.00 -23.36 14.87
N ASP A 147 -22.31 -22.52 14.11
CA ASP A 147 -22.69 -22.14 12.75
C ASP A 147 -22.28 -23.18 11.69
N GLU A 148 -21.75 -24.35 12.11
CA GLU A 148 -21.26 -25.44 11.25
C GLU A 148 -20.15 -25.00 10.26
N ILE A 149 -19.42 -23.94 10.62
CA ILE A 149 -18.32 -23.39 9.81
C ILE A 149 -17.00 -24.09 10.15
N LEU A 150 -16.76 -24.34 11.45
CA LEU A 150 -15.58 -25.04 11.94
C LEU A 150 -15.98 -26.41 12.50
N PRO A 151 -15.36 -27.51 12.05
CA PRO A 151 -15.57 -28.82 12.63
C PRO A 151 -15.12 -28.89 14.09
N GLU A 152 -15.90 -29.56 14.94
CA GLU A 152 -15.60 -29.65 16.39
C GLU A 152 -14.26 -30.34 16.68
N ASP A 153 -13.84 -31.29 15.84
CA ASP A 153 -12.54 -31.96 15.94
C ASP A 153 -11.35 -31.02 15.68
N GLN A 154 -11.57 -29.89 15.00
CA GLN A 154 -10.54 -28.87 14.73
C GLN A 154 -10.53 -27.73 15.75
N LYS A 155 -11.41 -27.77 16.76
CA LYS A 155 -11.57 -26.71 17.77
C LYS A 155 -10.25 -26.29 18.40
N GLU A 156 -9.50 -27.24 18.95
CA GLU A 156 -8.24 -26.95 19.65
C GLU A 156 -7.12 -26.48 18.72
N ASP A 157 -7.03 -27.06 17.52
CA ASP A 157 -6.05 -26.67 16.50
C ASP A 157 -6.32 -25.24 15.99
N PHE A 158 -7.59 -24.89 15.78
CA PHE A 158 -8.00 -23.54 15.40
C PHE A 158 -7.65 -22.52 16.48
N LYS A 159 -7.98 -22.79 17.74
CA LYS A 159 -7.61 -21.90 18.86
C LYS A 159 -6.10 -21.71 18.96
N ALA A 160 -5.32 -22.78 18.82
CA ALA A 160 -3.86 -22.70 18.84
C ALA A 160 -3.34 -21.83 17.68
N PHE A 161 -3.94 -21.97 16.50
CA PHE A 161 -3.63 -21.16 15.33
C PHE A 161 -3.94 -19.68 15.55
N VAL A 162 -5.12 -19.33 16.06
CA VAL A 162 -5.52 -17.95 16.40
C VAL A 162 -4.54 -17.34 17.40
N LYS A 163 -4.22 -18.06 18.48
CA LYS A 163 -3.25 -17.61 19.51
C LYS A 163 -1.86 -17.35 18.92
N ALA A 164 -1.38 -18.24 18.05
CA ALA A 164 -0.09 -18.07 17.39
C ALA A 164 -0.07 -16.82 16.50
N ARG A 165 -1.10 -16.63 15.67
CA ARG A 165 -1.25 -15.44 14.81
C ARG A 165 -1.33 -14.14 15.61
N ALA A 166 -2.14 -14.11 16.66
CA ALA A 166 -2.25 -12.95 17.56
C ALA A 166 -0.90 -12.62 18.21
N ARG A 167 -0.14 -13.64 18.64
CA ARG A 167 1.19 -13.45 19.22
C ARG A 167 2.20 -12.90 18.20
N GLU A 168 2.21 -13.44 16.99
CA GLU A 168 3.07 -12.96 15.90
C GLU A 168 2.79 -11.50 15.56
N ARG A 169 1.51 -11.13 15.44
CA ARG A 169 1.07 -9.75 15.20
C ARG A 169 1.54 -8.81 16.32
N LYS A 170 1.31 -9.17 17.59
CA LYS A 170 1.76 -8.36 18.75
C LYS A 170 3.27 -8.17 18.78
N ILE A 171 4.05 -9.21 18.45
CA ILE A 171 5.52 -9.11 18.35
C ILE A 171 5.92 -8.17 17.21
N ALA A 172 5.27 -8.28 16.04
CA ALA A 172 5.54 -7.43 14.89
C ALA A 172 5.21 -5.96 15.18
N GLN A 173 4.05 -5.68 15.77
CA GLN A 173 3.65 -4.33 16.20
C GLN A 173 4.65 -3.73 17.19
N ARG A 174 5.07 -4.48 18.22
CA ARG A 174 6.07 -4.00 19.18
C ARG A 174 7.40 -3.66 18.51
N LYS A 175 7.88 -4.50 17.59
CA LYS A 175 9.11 -4.25 16.83
C LYS A 175 8.98 -3.03 15.92
N ALA A 176 7.83 -2.85 15.27
CA ALA A 176 7.56 -1.69 14.43
C ALA A 176 7.56 -0.39 15.24
N LYS A 177 6.86 -0.37 16.39
CA LYS A 177 6.86 0.76 17.34
C LYS A 177 8.26 1.11 17.84
N GLU A 178 9.06 0.11 18.19
CA GLU A 178 10.44 0.30 18.62
C GLU A 178 11.35 0.83 17.49
N ALA A 179 11.23 0.28 16.28
CA ALA A 179 11.96 0.76 15.12
C ALA A 179 11.58 2.20 14.75
N ARG A 180 10.31 2.58 14.91
CA ARG A 180 9.82 3.95 14.73
C ARG A 180 10.37 4.89 15.78
N ARG A 181 10.36 4.50 17.06
CA ARG A 181 10.97 5.29 18.14
C ARG A 181 12.46 5.52 17.87
N LYS A 182 13.21 4.47 17.56
CA LYS A 182 14.63 4.57 17.24
C LYS A 182 14.88 5.46 16.02
N ALA A 183 14.08 5.30 14.96
CA ALA A 183 14.20 6.14 13.76
C ALA A 183 13.92 7.63 14.05
N ARG A 184 13.08 7.95 15.04
CA ARG A 184 12.86 9.34 15.50
C ARG A 184 14.04 9.87 16.32
N GLU A 185 14.60 9.04 17.20
CA GLU A 185 15.74 9.40 18.06
C GLU A 185 17.03 9.61 17.24
N ASP A 186 17.28 8.76 16.25
CA ASP A 186 18.45 8.82 15.37
C ASP A 186 18.30 9.89 14.26
N MET A 187 17.14 10.54 14.15
CA MET A 187 16.85 11.49 13.06
C MET A 187 17.55 12.83 13.28
N ASP A 188 18.29 13.30 12.27
CA ASP A 188 18.83 14.65 12.28
C ASP A 188 17.75 15.72 11.99
N THR A 189 18.07 16.98 12.31
CA THR A 189 17.14 18.10 12.14
C THR A 189 16.75 18.32 10.68
N THR A 190 17.67 18.08 9.74
CA THR A 190 17.45 18.24 8.30
C THR A 190 16.46 17.20 7.77
N THR A 191 16.64 15.93 8.11
CA THR A 191 15.74 14.83 7.69
C THR A 191 14.37 14.98 8.33
N ARG A 192 14.32 15.41 9.59
CA ARG A 192 13.05 15.72 10.26
C ARG A 192 12.27 16.81 9.53
N ALA A 193 12.92 17.93 9.23
CA ALA A 193 12.31 19.01 8.48
C ALA A 193 11.86 18.55 7.08
N ALA A 194 12.61 17.66 6.42
CA ALA A 194 12.22 17.09 5.14
C ALA A 194 10.92 16.28 5.24
N PHE A 195 10.78 15.44 6.28
CA PHE A 195 9.57 14.66 6.51
C PHE A 195 8.35 15.52 6.88
N GLU A 196 8.55 16.62 7.61
CA GLU A 196 7.48 17.57 7.99
C GLU A 196 7.02 18.42 6.79
N ASN A 197 7.91 18.73 5.85
CA ASN A 197 7.62 19.57 4.68
C ASN A 197 7.32 18.80 3.40
N ILE A 198 7.25 17.47 3.47
CA ILE A 198 6.97 16.64 2.29
C ILE A 198 5.58 16.96 1.73
N GLN A 199 5.49 17.19 0.42
CA GLN A 199 4.20 17.45 -0.22
C GLN A 199 3.86 16.39 -1.26
N PHE A 200 2.60 15.99 -1.25
CA PHE A 200 2.07 14.98 -2.15
C PHE A 200 1.07 15.60 -3.13
N TYR A 201 1.31 15.36 -4.41
CA TYR A 201 0.45 15.79 -5.51
C TYR A 201 -0.10 14.57 -6.21
N LYS A 202 -1.38 14.60 -6.52
CA LYS A 202 -2.06 13.53 -7.25
C LYS A 202 -2.69 14.10 -8.52
N PHE A 203 -2.19 13.68 -9.66
CA PHE A 203 -2.63 14.12 -10.97
C PHE A 203 -3.50 13.04 -11.61
N TYR A 204 -4.73 13.43 -11.91
CA TYR A 204 -5.62 12.67 -12.77
C TYR A 204 -5.45 13.11 -14.23
N PRO A 205 -5.84 12.27 -15.19
CA PRO A 205 -5.83 12.65 -16.60
C PRO A 205 -6.66 13.92 -16.84
N ALA A 206 -6.12 14.85 -17.62
CA ALA A 206 -6.87 16.01 -18.07
C ALA A 206 -8.02 15.57 -18.97
N ARG A 207 -9.19 16.23 -18.84
CA ARG A 207 -10.33 15.96 -19.71
C ARG A 207 -9.99 16.37 -21.14
N SER A 208 -10.10 15.42 -22.05
CA SER A 208 -10.13 15.64 -23.50
C SER A 208 -11.47 15.18 -24.09
N PRO A 209 -11.83 15.59 -25.32
CA PRO A 209 -13.05 15.15 -25.99
C PRO A 209 -13.19 13.62 -26.09
N ASP A 210 -12.07 12.89 -26.16
CA ASP A 210 -12.03 11.44 -26.33
C ASP A 210 -11.94 10.66 -25.00
N THR A 211 -12.07 11.35 -23.86
CA THR A 211 -11.94 10.73 -22.53
C THR A 211 -13.22 10.88 -21.72
N PRO A 212 -13.59 9.86 -20.91
CA PRO A 212 -14.76 9.94 -20.05
C PRO A 212 -14.54 10.99 -18.95
N ASP A 213 -15.64 11.57 -18.46
CA ASP A 213 -15.58 12.46 -17.30
C ASP A 213 -15.28 11.67 -16.03
N ILE A 214 -14.17 12.04 -15.38
CA ILE A 214 -13.70 11.41 -14.15
C ILE A 214 -13.85 12.32 -12.92
N SER A 215 -14.51 13.48 -13.06
CA SER A 215 -14.63 14.49 -11.99
C SER A 215 -15.25 13.92 -10.72
N ALA A 216 -16.24 13.04 -10.86
CA ALA A 216 -16.94 12.41 -9.75
C ALA A 216 -16.13 11.36 -8.99
N VAL A 217 -15.01 10.89 -9.55
CA VAL A 217 -14.18 9.82 -8.95
C VAL A 217 -12.79 10.29 -8.55
N LYS A 218 -12.49 11.59 -8.68
CA LYS A 218 -11.26 12.17 -8.15
C LYS A 218 -11.29 12.10 -6.63
N SER A 219 -10.32 11.38 -6.06
CA SER A 219 -10.11 11.27 -4.63
C SER A 219 -8.71 11.73 -4.24
N PRO A 220 -8.56 12.49 -3.13
CA PRO A 220 -7.25 12.85 -2.58
C PRO A 220 -6.53 11.65 -1.96
N PHE A 221 -7.24 10.60 -1.58
CA PHE A 221 -6.64 9.41 -0.98
C PHE A 221 -5.67 8.73 -1.95
N ILE A 222 -4.39 8.64 -1.58
CA ILE A 222 -3.34 7.99 -2.37
C ILE A 222 -3.31 6.51 -2.03
N ASN A 223 -2.97 6.19 -0.78
CA ASN A 223 -2.99 4.86 -0.18
C ASN A 223 -2.78 5.01 1.33
N ARG A 224 -2.81 3.90 2.09
CA ARG A 224 -2.59 3.92 3.53
C ARG A 224 -1.26 4.51 3.99
N TYR A 225 -0.21 4.40 3.19
CA TYR A 225 1.15 4.86 3.54
C TYR A 225 1.40 6.34 3.28
N TYR A 226 0.82 6.86 2.20
CA TYR A 226 0.93 8.26 1.81
C TYR A 226 -0.25 9.09 2.31
N GLY A 227 -1.30 8.43 2.81
CA GLY A 227 -2.54 9.07 3.22
C GLY A 227 -3.21 9.80 2.06
N LYS A 228 -3.43 11.11 2.25
CA LYS A 228 -4.07 11.99 1.26
C LYS A 228 -3.05 12.89 0.59
N ALA A 229 -3.25 13.14 -0.69
CA ALA A 229 -2.55 14.19 -1.42
C ALA A 229 -2.90 15.56 -0.83
N HIS A 230 -1.89 16.42 -0.72
CA HIS A 230 -2.07 17.82 -0.33
C HIS A 230 -2.77 18.60 -1.46
N VAL A 231 -2.49 18.21 -2.71
CA VAL A 231 -3.10 18.82 -3.90
C VAL A 231 -3.57 17.73 -4.87
N VAL A 232 -4.81 17.87 -5.35
CA VAL A 232 -5.40 17.00 -6.38
C VAL A 232 -5.65 17.83 -7.63
N MET A 233 -5.15 17.36 -8.77
CA MET A 233 -5.32 18.00 -10.08
C MET A 233 -6.03 17.07 -11.05
#